data_AF-A0A353NED5-F1
#
_entry.id   AF-A0A353NED5-F1
#
_cell.length_a   1.000
_cell.length_b   1.000
_cell.length_c   1.000
_cell.angle_alpha   90.00
_cell.angle_beta   90.00
_cell.angle_gamma   90.00
#
_symmetry.space_group_name_H-M   'P 1'
#
loop_
_entity.id
_entity.type
_entity.pdbx_description
1 polymer ?
#
loop_
_entity_poly.entity_id
_entity_poly.type
_entity_poly.pdbx_seq_one_letter_code
_entity_poly.pdbx_strand_id
1 'polypeptide(L)' 'GLGRLIESITIDAELPYRDIPHFAAATVEHHAGKLILGTLGGTPVVCMAGRLHLYEGHSLADITFPVRVM' A
#
# COMPACT_ATOMS: atom_id res chain seq x y z
N GLY A 1 7.64 -3.07 -9.79
CA GLY A 1 8.86 -2.27 -10.03
C GLY A 1 9.68 -2.02 -8.78
N LEU A 2 9.09 -1.39 -7.74
CA LEU A 2 9.80 -0.97 -6.52
C LEU A 2 9.54 -1.87 -5.30
N GLY A 3 8.96 -3.06 -5.48
CA GLY A 3 8.58 -3.95 -4.39
C GLY A 3 9.75 -4.40 -3.51
N ARG A 4 10.98 -4.38 -4.03
CA ARG A 4 12.21 -4.75 -3.29
C ARG A 4 12.49 -3.85 -2.08
N LEU A 5 11.93 -2.64 -2.02
CA LEU A 5 12.04 -1.79 -0.83
C LEU A 5 11.47 -2.48 0.41
N ILE A 6 10.42 -3.28 0.24
CA ILE A 6 9.75 -4.00 1.33
C ILE A 6 10.71 -4.98 1.99
N GLU A 7 11.65 -5.58 1.24
CA GLU A 7 12.67 -6.51 1.77
C GLU A 7 13.60 -5.82 2.78
N SER A 8 13.68 -4.49 2.78
CA SER A 8 14.49 -3.70 3.73
C SER A 8 13.72 -3.25 4.97
N ILE A 9 12.42 -3.53 5.05
CA ILE A 9 11.57 -3.16 6.17
C ILE A 9 11.52 -4.34 7.15
N THR A 10 11.77 -4.09 8.42
CA THR A 10 11.39 -5.02 9.49
C THR A 10 9.89 -4.92 9.69
N ILE A 11 9.14 -5.93 9.26
CA ILE A 11 7.68 -5.90 9.20
C ILE A 11 7.09 -6.28 10.55
N ASP A 12 6.27 -5.38 11.11
CA ASP A 12 5.51 -5.60 12.33
C ASP A 12 4.09 -6.12 12.02
N ALA A 13 3.48 -5.61 10.95
CA ALA A 13 2.18 -6.08 10.47
C ALA A 13 1.97 -5.83 8.96
N GLU A 14 1.12 -6.66 8.35
CA GLU A 14 0.68 -6.50 6.97
C GLU A 14 -0.85 -6.48 6.91
N LEU A 15 -1.41 -5.51 6.19
CA LEU A 15 -2.86 -5.32 6.05
C LEU A 15 -3.23 -5.28 4.56
N PRO A 16 -3.89 -6.33 4.02
CA PRO A 16 -4.41 -6.29 2.66
C PRO A 16 -5.41 -5.14 2.47
N TYR A 17 -5.35 -4.42 1.35
CA TYR A 17 -6.24 -3.28 1.08
C TYR A 17 -7.72 -3.68 1.15
N ARG A 18 -8.07 -4.88 0.69
CA ARG A 18 -9.44 -5.41 0.73
C ARG A 18 -10.03 -5.55 2.15
N ASP A 19 -9.17 -5.64 3.16
CA ASP A 19 -9.57 -5.82 4.56
C ASP A 19 -9.64 -4.47 5.30
N ILE A 20 -9.24 -3.37 4.65
CA ILE A 20 -9.27 -2.02 5.20
C ILE A 20 -10.51 -1.29 4.68
N PRO A 21 -11.40 -0.78 5.57
CA PRO A 21 -12.58 -0.05 5.15
C PRO A 21 -12.24 1.11 4.20
N HIS A 22 -13.00 1.19 3.11
CA HIS A 22 -12.91 2.23 2.08
C HIS A 22 -11.63 2.21 1.21
N PHE A 23 -10.71 1.27 1.41
CA PHE A 23 -9.61 1.07 0.47
C PHE A 23 -10.11 0.33 -0.77
N ALA A 24 -9.78 0.85 -1.95
CA ALA A 24 -9.98 0.11 -3.18
C ALA A 24 -8.95 -1.02 -3.31
N ALA A 25 -9.39 -2.16 -3.85
CA ALA A 25 -8.53 -3.31 -4.11
C ALA A 25 -7.61 -3.03 -5.31
N ALA A 26 -6.34 -3.43 -5.21
CA ALA A 26 -5.41 -3.37 -6.35
C ALA A 26 -5.77 -4.47 -7.37
N THR A 27 -5.78 -4.12 -8.67
CA THR A 27 -6.17 -5.06 -9.74
C THR A 27 -5.02 -5.50 -10.64
N VAL A 28 -3.87 -4.83 -10.55
CA VAL A 28 -2.67 -5.15 -11.35
C VAL A 28 -1.85 -6.28 -10.71
N GLU A 29 -1.46 -7.27 -11.52
CA GLU A 29 -0.75 -8.50 -11.13
C GLU A 29 0.55 -8.29 -10.33
N HIS A 30 1.20 -7.13 -10.48
CA HIS A 30 2.44 -6.79 -9.77
C HIS A 30 2.26 -5.83 -8.58
N HIS A 31 1.02 -5.60 -8.16
CA HIS A 31 0.67 -4.77 -7.01
C HIS A 31 0.10 -5.65 -5.90
N ALA A 32 0.94 -5.99 -4.92
CA ALA A 32 0.57 -6.88 -3.81
C ALA A 32 -0.68 -6.38 -3.03
N GLY A 33 -0.93 -5.07 -3.04
CA GLY A 33 -2.18 -4.50 -2.54
C GLY A 33 -2.29 -4.60 -1.02
N LYS A 34 -1.22 -4.23 -0.31
CA LYS A 34 -1.17 -4.27 1.16
C LYS A 34 -0.46 -3.05 1.74
N LEU A 35 -0.90 -2.61 2.92
CA LEU A 35 -0.15 -1.71 3.79
C LEU A 35 0.82 -2.54 4.63
N ILE A 36 2.07 -2.10 4.68
CA ILE A 36 3.12 -2.64 5.54
C ILE A 36 3.34 -1.65 6.67
N LEU A 37 3.22 -2.12 7.91
CA LEU A 37 3.64 -1.40 9.10
C LEU A 37 4.94 -2.01 9.57
N GLY A 38 5.94 -1.18 9.84
CA GLY A 38 7.24 -1.71 10.24
C GLY A 38 8.26 -0.63 10.52
N THR A 39 9.52 -1.04 10.50
CA THR A 39 10.68 -0.17 10.74
C THR A 39 11.68 -0.27 9.58
N LEU A 40 12.10 0.87 9.03
CA LEU A 40 13.13 0.99 8.00
C LEU A 40 14.29 1.82 8.54
N GLY A 41 15.49 1.22 8.65
CA GLY A 41 16.67 1.92 9.16
C GLY A 41 16.49 2.52 10.56
N GLY A 42 15.73 1.85 11.43
CA GLY A 42 15.40 2.32 12.78
C GLY A 42 14.26 3.35 12.84
N THR A 43 13.68 3.74 11.71
CA THR A 43 12.54 4.68 11.65
C THR A 43 11.23 3.92 11.42
N PRO A 44 10.19 4.13 12.25
CA PRO A 44 8.86 3.57 12.00
C PRO A 44 8.28 4.10 10.69
N VAL A 45 7.72 3.21 9.87
CA VAL A 45 7.15 3.52 8.56
C VAL A 45 5.83 2.80 8.34
N VAL A 46 4.95 3.46 7.59
CA VAL A 46 3.83 2.84 6.88
C VAL A 46 4.16 2.87 5.39
N CYS A 47 4.09 1.73 4.71
CA CYS A 47 4.46 1.60 3.31
C CYS A 47 3.34 0.95 2.50
N MET A 48 2.92 1.61 1.43
CA MET A 48 1.99 1.06 0.45
C MET A 48 2.73 0.12 -0.52
N ALA A 49 2.55 -1.20 -0.35
CA ALA A 49 3.09 -2.22 -1.25
C ALA A 49 2.23 -2.37 -2.50
N GLY A 50 2.36 -1.38 -3.39
CA GLY A 50 1.54 -1.22 -4.59
C GLY A 50 0.62 -0.01 -4.46
N ARG A 51 0.46 0.72 -5.57
CA ARG A 51 -0.43 1.88 -5.68
C ARG A 51 -1.60 1.57 -6.60
N LEU A 52 -2.63 2.41 -6.55
CA LEU A 52 -3.76 2.39 -7.45
C LEU A 52 -3.53 3.44 -8.55
N HIS A 53 -4.06 3.19 -9.74
CA HIS A 53 -3.95 4.11 -10.87
C HIS A 53 -5.32 4.42 -11.49
N LEU A 54 -5.40 5.59 -12.11
CA LEU A 54 -6.61 6.05 -12.78
C LEU A 54 -7.00 5.15 -13.97
N TYR A 55 -6.02 4.60 -14.70
CA TYR A 55 -6.30 3.72 -15.84
C TYR A 55 -6.89 2.36 -15.45
N GLU A 56 -6.85 1.97 -14.17
CA GLU A 56 -7.52 0.78 -13.65
C GLU A 56 -9.04 1.02 -13.44
N GLY A 57 -9.51 2.26 -13.62
CA GLY A 57 -10.91 2.65 -13.41
C GLY A 57 -11.21 3.21 -12.02
N HIS A 58 -10.20 3.35 -11.16
CA HIS A 58 -10.35 3.96 -9.83
C HIS A 58 -10.59 5.46 -9.92
N SER A 59 -11.41 6.00 -9.02
CA SER A 59 -11.58 7.45 -8.91
C SER A 59 -10.33 8.11 -8.30
N LEU A 60 -10.16 9.42 -8.51
CA LEU A 60 -9.10 10.17 -7.84
C LEU A 60 -9.24 10.14 -6.31
N ALA A 61 -10.47 10.01 -5.80
CA ALA A 61 -10.73 9.84 -4.38
C ALA A 61 -10.17 8.51 -3.88
N ASP A 62 -10.42 7.39 -4.58
CA ASP A 62 -9.90 6.07 -4.21
C ASP A 62 -8.36 6.05 -4.22
N ILE A 63 -7.76 6.64 -5.26
CA ILE A 63 -6.29 6.68 -5.43
C ILE A 63 -5.62 7.46 -4.29
N THR A 64 -6.24 8.55 -3.86
CA THR A 64 -5.67 9.45 -2.85
C THR A 64 -6.17 9.18 -1.43
N PHE A 65 -7.16 8.30 -1.25
CA PHE A 65 -7.68 7.94 0.06
C PHE A 65 -6.60 7.45 1.04
N PRO A 66 -5.65 6.57 0.65
CA PRO A 66 -4.59 6.13 1.55
C PRO A 66 -3.72 7.27 2.07
N VAL A 67 -3.53 8.34 1.28
CA VAL A 67 -2.78 9.55 1.68
C VAL A 67 -3.54 10.36 2.73
N ARG A 68 -4.86 10.23 2.84
CA ARG A 68 -5.65 10.87 3.90
C ARG A 68 -5.65 10.10 5.22
N VAL A 69 -5.33 8.81 5.16
CA VAL A 69 -5.25 7.92 6.33
C VAL A 69 -3.88 8.03 7.01
N MET A 70 -2.83 8.30 6.23
CA MET A 70 -1.46 8.56 6.71
C MET A 70 -1.25 10.01 7.10
#